data_AF-A0A9D8D7H6-F1
#
_entry.id   AF-A0A9D8D7H6-F1
#
_cell.length_a   1.000
_cell.length_b   1.000
_cell.length_c   1.000
_cell.angle_alpha   90.00
_cell.angle_beta   90.00
_cell.angle_gamma   90.00
#
_symmetry.space_group_name_H-M   'P 1'
#
loop_
_entity.id
_entity.type
_entity.pdbx_description
1 polymer ?
#
loop_
_entity_poly.entity_id
_entity_poly.type
_entity_poly.pdbx_seq_one_letter_code
_entity_poly.pdbx_strand_id
1 'polypeptide(L)'
;MELEDHRTMPGSGSPAASLAGRFLVAAPSMSDERFQKSVVFMCNHDDDGALGIIVNNKVDDLPLAQVFKQLGIEVPAAAAARPVLFGGPVETSRGLVLHSADYRRAETLIIEGGMALTASLEILKDMAGGSGPKQAWLALGH
;
A
#
# COMPACT_ATOMS: atom_id res chain seq x y z
N MET A 1 -49.77 -24.52 -5.62
CA MET A 1 -49.91 -24.00 -4.25
C MET A 1 -49.08 -24.92 -3.34
N GLU A 2 -47.80 -25.12 -3.66
CA GLU A 2 -46.67 -24.21 -3.37
C GLU A 2 -46.56 -23.92 -1.89
N LEU A 3 -45.53 -24.49 -1.28
CA LEU A 3 -44.53 -23.82 -0.43
C LEU A 3 -43.37 -24.83 -0.31
N GLU A 4 -42.34 -24.62 -1.13
CA GLU A 4 -41.13 -25.45 -1.20
C GLU A 4 -40.24 -25.22 0.03
N ASP A 5 -39.79 -26.33 0.61
CA ASP A 5 -38.84 -26.41 1.72
C ASP A 5 -37.48 -25.86 1.27
N HIS A 6 -37.10 -24.69 1.81
CA HIS A 6 -35.87 -24.00 1.45
C HIS A 6 -34.68 -24.71 2.12
N ARG A 7 -34.12 -25.73 1.44
CA ARG A 7 -32.85 -26.37 1.81
C ARG A 7 -31.77 -25.30 1.97
N THR A 8 -31.40 -25.04 3.22
CA THR A 8 -30.19 -24.29 3.55
C THR A 8 -28.99 -25.13 3.11
N MET A 9 -28.30 -24.71 2.05
CA MET A 9 -26.98 -25.25 1.72
C MET A 9 -25.97 -24.66 2.73
N PRO A 10 -25.18 -25.46 3.47
CA PRO A 10 -24.00 -24.92 4.13
C PRO A 10 -23.00 -24.59 3.02
N GLY A 11 -22.84 -23.30 2.72
CA GLY A 11 -21.73 -22.83 1.90
C GLY A 11 -20.44 -23.28 2.57
N SER A 12 -19.75 -24.24 1.97
CA SER A 12 -18.42 -24.67 2.36
C SER A 12 -17.41 -23.58 2.00
N GLY A 13 -17.44 -22.48 2.74
CA GLY A 13 -16.36 -21.51 2.74
C GLY A 13 -15.21 -22.12 3.52
N SER A 14 -14.23 -22.68 2.82
CA SER A 14 -12.86 -22.69 3.36
C SER A 14 -12.58 -21.26 3.85
N PRO A 15 -11.98 -21.03 5.03
CA PRO A 15 -11.63 -19.67 5.44
C PRO A 15 -10.92 -19.03 4.26
N ALA A 16 -11.47 -17.93 3.75
CA ALA A 16 -10.94 -17.31 2.54
C ALA A 16 -9.47 -17.03 2.82
N ALA A 17 -8.58 -17.71 2.09
CA ALA A 17 -7.15 -17.54 2.31
C ALA A 17 -6.82 -16.06 2.23
N SER A 18 -6.12 -15.52 3.23
CA SER A 18 -5.78 -14.10 3.26
C SER A 18 -5.10 -13.70 1.95
N LEU A 19 -5.38 -12.46 1.54
CA LEU A 19 -4.80 -11.87 0.33
C LEU A 19 -3.57 -11.04 0.66
N ALA A 20 -3.18 -10.91 1.94
CA ALA A 20 -1.97 -10.22 2.34
C ALA A 20 -0.74 -10.74 1.58
N GLY A 21 0.14 -9.84 1.15
CA GLY A 21 1.32 -10.17 0.34
C GLY A 21 1.02 -10.47 -1.14
N ARG A 22 -0.23 -10.35 -1.59
CA ARG A 22 -0.62 -10.56 -3.00
C ARG A 22 -0.89 -9.24 -3.72
N PHE A 23 -0.88 -9.31 -5.05
CA PHE A 23 -1.31 -8.23 -5.92
C PHE A 23 -2.71 -8.47 -6.45
N LEU A 24 -3.53 -7.42 -6.43
CA LEU A 24 -4.77 -7.34 -7.19
C LEU A 24 -4.48 -6.57 -8.49
N VAL A 25 -4.84 -7.16 -9.62
CA VAL A 25 -4.64 -6.54 -10.94
C VAL A 25 -6.01 -6.18 -11.49
N ALA A 26 -6.23 -4.90 -11.79
CA ALA A 26 -7.48 -4.45 -12.35
C ALA A 26 -7.75 -5.13 -13.71
N ALA A 27 -8.95 -5.67 -13.86
CA ALA A 27 -9.40 -6.22 -15.14
C ALA A 27 -9.47 -5.10 -16.21
N PRO A 28 -9.29 -5.42 -17.51
CA PRO A 28 -9.42 -4.44 -18.58
C PRO A 28 -10.79 -3.72 -18.61
N SER A 29 -11.84 -4.37 -18.09
CA SER A 29 -13.20 -3.84 -17.99
C SER A 29 -13.50 -3.13 -16.67
N MET A 30 -12.48 -2.79 -15.85
CA MET A 30 -12.67 -2.07 -14.60
C MET A 30 -13.36 -0.72 -14.88
N SER A 31 -14.56 -0.51 -14.32
CA SER A 31 -15.35 0.70 -14.55
C SER A 31 -14.94 1.84 -13.62
N ASP A 32 -14.52 1.54 -12.40
CA ASP A 32 -14.10 2.54 -11.42
C ASP A 32 -12.78 3.19 -11.86
N GLU A 33 -12.85 4.47 -12.25
CA GLU A 33 -11.71 5.27 -12.72
C GLU A 33 -10.54 5.27 -11.74
N ARG A 34 -10.82 5.17 -10.43
CA ARG A 34 -9.78 5.15 -9.39
C ARG A 34 -8.88 3.93 -9.48
N PHE A 35 -9.38 2.84 -10.04
CA PHE A 35 -8.68 1.55 -10.14
C PHE A 35 -8.46 1.10 -11.59
N GLN A 36 -8.80 1.91 -12.59
CA GLN A 36 -8.52 1.56 -13.98
C GLN A 36 -7.02 1.37 -14.19
N LYS A 37 -6.64 0.19 -14.71
CA LYS A 37 -5.24 -0.21 -14.93
C LYS A 37 -4.37 -0.19 -13.67
N SER A 38 -4.97 -0.24 -12.48
CA SER A 38 -4.21 -0.25 -11.23
C SER A 38 -3.69 -1.65 -10.88
N VAL A 39 -2.57 -1.66 -10.18
CA VAL A 39 -2.03 -2.82 -9.47
C VAL A 39 -2.00 -2.46 -7.99
N VAL A 40 -2.78 -3.16 -7.19
CA VAL A 40 -2.89 -2.94 -5.75
C VAL A 40 -2.11 -4.02 -5.02
N PHE A 41 -1.16 -3.64 -4.18
CA PHE A 41 -0.48 -4.56 -3.26
C PHE A 41 -1.27 -4.65 -1.95
N MET A 42 -1.66 -5.86 -1.57
CA MET A 42 -2.43 -6.10 -0.35
C MET A 42 -1.49 -6.20 0.85
N CYS A 43 -1.54 -5.19 1.72
CA CYS A 43 -0.70 -5.09 2.92
C CYS A 43 -1.31 -5.85 4.11
N ASN A 44 -2.64 -5.82 4.25
CA ASN A 44 -3.37 -6.59 5.26
C ASN A 44 -4.71 -7.09 4.71
N HIS A 45 -5.15 -8.27 5.12
CA HIS A 45 -6.49 -8.79 4.82
C HIS A 45 -6.90 -9.80 5.91
N ASP A 46 -7.86 -9.41 6.73
CA ASP A 46 -8.42 -10.17 7.84
C ASP A 46 -9.93 -9.92 7.96
N ASP A 47 -10.54 -10.39 9.05
CA ASP A 47 -11.98 -10.26 9.31
C ASP A 47 -12.41 -8.81 9.57
N ASP A 48 -11.48 -7.91 9.92
CA ASP A 48 -11.74 -6.48 10.16
C ASP A 48 -11.64 -5.67 8.86
N GLY A 49 -11.00 -6.21 7.82
CA GLY A 49 -11.01 -5.66 6.48
C GLY A 49 -9.71 -5.85 5.70
N ALA A 50 -9.44 -4.92 4.80
CA ALA A 50 -8.30 -4.97 3.90
C ALA A 50 -7.60 -3.62 3.79
N LEU A 51 -6.27 -3.64 3.78
CA LEU A 51 -5.42 -2.49 3.50
C LEU A 51 -4.61 -2.78 2.24
N GLY A 52 -4.83 -2.00 1.17
CA GLY A 52 -4.13 -2.12 -0.09
C GLY A 52 -3.46 -0.81 -0.49
N ILE A 53 -2.41 -0.88 -1.30
CA ILE A 53 -1.74 0.31 -1.86
C ILE A 53 -1.57 0.13 -3.36
N ILE A 54 -2.01 1.11 -4.14
CA ILE A 54 -1.73 1.17 -5.58
C ILE A 54 -0.24 1.45 -5.77
N VAL A 55 0.45 0.57 -6.51
CA VAL A 55 1.92 0.61 -6.66
C VAL A 55 2.38 1.11 -8.03
N ASN A 56 1.46 1.35 -8.96
CA ASN A 56 1.80 1.69 -10.35
C ASN A 56 1.27 3.06 -10.81
N ASN A 57 0.68 3.86 -9.90
CA ASN A 57 0.22 5.21 -10.19
C ASN A 57 1.11 6.22 -9.49
N LYS A 58 1.66 7.17 -10.25
CA LYS A 58 2.46 8.27 -9.71
C LYS A 58 1.55 9.47 -9.45
N VAL A 59 1.89 10.27 -8.44
CA VAL A 59 1.33 11.61 -8.31
C VAL A 59 2.08 12.51 -9.29
N ASP A 60 1.33 13.15 -10.19
CA ASP A 60 1.91 14.05 -11.18
C ASP A 60 2.60 15.24 -10.50
N ASP A 61 3.76 15.62 -11.04
CA ASP A 61 4.58 16.75 -10.57
C ASP A 61 5.00 16.70 -9.09
N LEU A 62 4.98 15.53 -8.45
CA LEU A 62 5.40 15.36 -7.06
C LEU A 62 6.61 14.41 -6.93
N PRO A 63 7.84 14.93 -7.06
CA PRO A 63 9.04 14.16 -6.73
C PRO A 63 9.20 14.04 -5.21
N LEU A 64 9.81 12.95 -4.76
CA LEU A 64 10.08 12.68 -3.34
C LEU A 64 10.95 13.78 -2.69
N ALA A 65 11.82 14.44 -3.46
CA ALA A 65 12.56 15.62 -3.01
C ALA A 65 11.66 16.72 -2.43
N GLN A 66 10.50 16.94 -3.03
CA GLN A 66 9.58 17.99 -2.61
C GLN A 66 8.97 17.65 -1.25
N VAL A 67 8.64 16.38 -1.02
CA VAL A 67 8.16 15.90 0.29
C VAL A 67 9.24 16.11 1.35
N PHE A 68 10.49 15.71 1.08
CA PHE A 68 11.60 15.94 2.01
C PHE A 68 11.78 17.42 2.36
N LYS A 69 11.75 18.31 1.36
CA LYS A 69 11.85 19.76 1.57
C LYS A 69 10.72 20.32 2.42
N GLN A 70 9.48 19.89 2.18
CA GLN A 70 8.32 20.31 2.97
C GLN A 70 8.42 19.90 4.45
N LEU A 71 9.08 18.76 4.71
CA LEU A 71 9.32 18.24 6.05
C LEU A 71 10.58 18.80 6.70
N GLY A 72 11.34 19.67 6.02
CA GLY A 72 12.59 20.22 6.52
C GLY A 72 13.73 19.19 6.61
N ILE A 73 13.68 18.14 5.80
CA ILE A 73 14.66 17.05 5.76
C ILE A 73 15.61 17.27 4.58
N GLU A 74 16.91 17.05 4.80
CA GLU A 74 17.91 17.10 3.73
C GLU A 74 17.59 16.06 2.65
N VAL A 75 17.66 16.46 1.37
CA VAL A 75 17.27 15.61 0.24
C VAL A 75 18.46 14.76 -0.22
N PRO A 76 18.41 13.42 -0.10
CA PRO A 76 19.43 12.57 -0.68
C PRO A 76 19.39 12.64 -2.20
N ALA A 77 20.56 12.64 -2.84
CA ALA A 77 20.66 12.58 -4.30
C ALA A 77 19.87 11.39 -4.89
N ALA A 78 19.94 10.23 -4.24
CA ALA A 78 19.22 9.02 -4.65
C ALA A 78 17.68 9.16 -4.58
N ALA A 79 17.15 10.08 -3.76
CA ALA A 79 15.72 10.33 -3.64
C ALA A 79 15.20 11.44 -4.55
N ALA A 80 16.09 12.25 -5.14
CA ALA A 80 15.73 13.55 -5.68
C ALA A 80 14.68 13.49 -6.81
N ALA A 81 14.83 12.52 -7.71
CA ALA A 81 13.94 12.33 -8.87
C ALA A 81 12.94 11.18 -8.70
N ARG A 82 12.90 10.53 -7.53
CA ARG A 82 12.00 9.39 -7.32
C ARG A 82 10.56 9.89 -7.23
N PRO A 83 9.59 9.27 -7.92
CA PRO A 83 8.20 9.70 -7.85
C PRO A 83 7.58 9.31 -6.50
N VAL A 84 6.63 10.12 -6.06
CA VAL A 84 5.66 9.71 -5.03
C VAL A 84 4.50 8.99 -5.72
N LEU A 85 4.02 7.92 -5.12
CA LEU A 85 2.90 7.14 -5.66
C LEU A 85 1.56 7.64 -5.11
N PHE A 86 0.52 7.53 -5.92
CA PHE A 86 -0.85 7.59 -5.44
C PHE A 86 -1.22 6.20 -4.94
N GLY A 87 -1.35 6.05 -3.62
CA GLY A 87 -1.61 4.76 -2.98
C GLY A 87 -3.09 4.38 -2.93
N GLY A 88 -3.99 5.35 -2.98
CA GLY A 88 -5.42 5.11 -3.04
C GLY A 88 -6.26 6.31 -2.59
N PRO A 89 -7.59 6.23 -2.72
CA PRO A 89 -8.50 7.35 -2.48
C PRO A 89 -8.76 7.63 -0.99
N VAL A 90 -8.36 6.73 -0.08
CA VAL A 90 -8.59 6.88 1.36
C VAL A 90 -7.39 7.58 1.98
N GLU A 91 -7.64 8.56 2.87
CA GLU A 91 -6.60 9.31 3.58
C GLU A 91 -5.48 9.85 2.67
N THR A 92 -5.81 10.50 1.55
CA THR A 92 -4.85 10.94 0.51
C THR A 92 -3.72 11.85 0.99
N SER A 93 -3.85 12.48 2.16
CA SER A 93 -2.78 13.28 2.77
C SER A 93 -1.79 12.45 3.60
N ARG A 94 -2.09 11.17 3.86
CA ARG A 94 -1.28 10.29 4.70
C ARG A 94 -0.19 9.62 3.87
N GLY A 95 1.05 9.80 4.32
CA GLY A 95 2.22 9.13 3.75
C GLY A 95 2.38 7.71 4.29
N LEU A 96 2.51 6.75 3.38
CA LEU A 96 2.79 5.35 3.65
C LEU A 96 4.05 4.94 2.92
N VAL A 97 5.02 4.39 3.63
CA VAL A 97 6.26 3.90 3.03
C VAL A 97 6.20 2.39 2.93
N LEU A 98 6.04 1.87 1.72
CA LEU A 98 6.17 0.45 1.41
C LEU A 98 7.65 0.14 1.16
N HIS A 99 8.21 -0.79 1.93
CA HIS A 99 9.65 -1.06 1.91
C HIS A 99 9.98 -2.54 2.10
N SER A 100 11.25 -2.88 1.91
CA SER A 100 11.78 -4.20 2.21
C SER A 100 11.84 -4.46 3.72
N ALA A 101 11.62 -5.71 4.14
CA ALA A 101 11.54 -6.09 5.56
C ALA A 101 12.89 -6.09 6.33
N ASP A 102 13.98 -5.61 5.72
CA ASP A 102 15.28 -5.42 6.38
C ASP A 102 15.30 -4.21 7.33
N TYR A 103 14.24 -3.41 7.33
CA TYR A 103 14.03 -2.28 8.22
C TYR A 103 12.77 -2.50 9.06
N ARG A 104 12.82 -2.09 10.34
CA ARG A 104 11.67 -2.19 11.25
C ARG A 104 11.70 -1.10 12.32
N ARG A 105 10.54 -0.48 12.55
CA ARG A 105 10.21 0.40 13.68
C ARG A 105 9.00 -0.15 14.44
N ALA A 106 8.57 0.54 15.48
CA ALA A 106 7.43 0.12 16.29
C ALA A 106 6.12 0.11 15.49
N GLU A 107 5.95 1.11 14.63
CA GLU A 107 4.79 1.31 13.74
C GLU A 107 4.86 0.53 12.41
N THR A 108 5.83 -0.37 12.24
CA THR A 108 6.00 -1.14 11.01
C THR A 108 5.10 -2.38 11.01
N LEU A 109 4.24 -2.47 10.00
CA LEU A 109 3.50 -3.68 9.64
C LEU A 109 4.41 -4.59 8.79
N ILE A 110 4.68 -5.80 9.27
CA ILE A 110 5.39 -6.83 8.50
C ILE A 110 4.39 -7.57 7.62
N ILE A 111 4.74 -7.74 6.34
CA ILE A 111 3.90 -8.37 5.33
C ILE A 111 4.62 -9.62 4.82
N GLU A 112 3.88 -10.68 4.52
CA GLU A 112 4.45 -11.88 3.92
C GLU A 112 5.20 -11.56 2.61
N GLY A 113 6.25 -12.35 2.31
CA GLY A 113 7.06 -12.15 1.11
C GLY A 113 8.21 -11.14 1.26
N GLY A 114 8.57 -10.76 2.50
CA GLY A 114 9.74 -9.91 2.76
C GLY A 114 9.48 -8.42 2.55
N MET A 115 8.21 -8.01 2.61
CA MET A 115 7.76 -6.62 2.51
C MET A 115 7.33 -6.09 3.87
N ALA A 116 7.33 -4.78 4.01
CA ALA A 116 6.89 -4.11 5.21
C ALA A 116 6.31 -2.73 4.86
N LEU A 117 5.40 -2.26 5.70
CA LEU A 117 4.74 -0.97 5.55
C LEU A 117 4.92 -0.15 6.83
N THR A 118 5.41 1.08 6.69
CA THR A 118 5.59 2.00 7.81
C THR A 118 4.87 3.31 7.54
N ALA A 119 4.07 3.77 8.52
CA ALA A 119 3.27 5.00 8.45
C ALA A 119 3.79 6.05 9.44
N SER A 120 5.02 6.54 9.22
CA SER A 120 5.69 7.47 10.15
C SER A 120 6.65 8.40 9.42
N LEU A 121 6.90 9.56 10.02
CA LEU A 121 7.90 10.51 9.54
C LEU A 121 9.33 9.99 9.75
N GLU A 122 9.56 9.16 10.77
CA GLU A 122 10.90 8.72 11.15
C GLU A 122 11.57 7.89 10.06
N ILE A 123 10.81 7.04 9.35
CA ILE A 123 11.38 6.29 8.20
C ILE A 123 11.86 7.22 7.08
N LEU A 124 11.24 8.38 6.87
CA LEU A 124 11.75 9.36 5.89
C LEU A 124 13.08 9.94 6.37
N LYS A 125 13.18 10.31 7.66
CA LYS A 125 14.46 10.79 8.23
C LYS A 125 15.55 9.74 8.13
N ASP A 126 15.23 8.47 8.39
CA ASP A 126 16.17 7.35 8.27
C ASP A 126 16.62 7.13 6.81
N MET A 127 15.67 7.18 5.87
CA MET A 127 16.00 7.15 4.44
C MET A 127 16.92 8.31 4.04
N ALA A 128 16.72 9.48 4.62
CA ALA A 128 17.57 10.64 4.38
C ALA A 128 18.97 10.49 4.98
N GLY A 129 19.06 9.94 6.19
CA GLY A 129 20.32 9.69 6.90
C GLY A 129 21.08 8.43 6.45
N GLY A 130 20.52 7.64 5.54
CA GLY A 130 21.14 6.39 5.04
C GLY A 130 20.98 5.18 5.97
N SER A 131 20.20 5.29 7.05
CA SER A 131 19.83 4.20 7.97
C SER A 131 18.49 3.53 7.61
N GLY A 132 17.82 4.00 6.55
CA GLY A 132 16.56 3.48 6.07
C GLY A 132 16.66 2.10 5.39
N PRO A 133 15.52 1.55 4.93
CA PRO A 133 15.47 0.30 4.19
C PRO A 133 16.27 0.35 2.88
N LYS A 134 16.77 -0.81 2.43
CA LYS A 134 17.43 -0.95 1.12
C LYS A 134 16.52 -0.56 -0.05
N GLN A 135 15.22 -0.86 0.05
CA GLN A 135 14.23 -0.54 -0.97
C GLN A 135 12.99 0.04 -0.33
N ALA A 136 12.48 1.16 -0.85
CA ALA A 136 11.27 1.81 -0.33
C ALA A 136 10.58 2.69 -1.37
N TRP A 137 9.26 2.72 -1.38
CA TRP A 137 8.44 3.67 -2.13
C TRP A 137 7.52 4.43 -1.17
N LEU A 138 7.40 5.74 -1.37
CA LEU A 138 6.42 6.57 -0.67
C LEU A 138 5.14 6.61 -1.51
N ALA A 139 4.02 6.25 -0.88
CA ALA A 139 2.68 6.42 -1.42
C ALA A 139 1.87 7.39 -0.55
N LEU A 140 0.93 8.11 -1.18
CA LEU A 140 -0.05 8.96 -0.53
C LEU A 140 -1.43 8.33 -0.62
N GLY A 141 -2.07 8.13 0.53
CA GLY A 141 -3.35 7.42 0.64
C GLY A 141 -3.25 5.91 0.43
N HIS A 142 -4.39 5.23 0.56
CA HIS A 142 -4.58 3.78 0.41
C HIS A 142 -6.02 3.43 0.01
#